data_AF-A0A7C9G7U8-F1
#
_entry.id   AF-A0A7C9G7U8-F1
#
_cell.length_a   1.000
_cell.length_b   1.000
_cell.length_c   1.000
_cell.angle_alpha   90.00
_cell.angle_beta   90.00
_cell.angle_gamma   90.00
#
_symmetry.space_group_name_H-M   'P 1'
#
loop_
_entity.id
_entity.type
_entity.pdbx_description
1 polymer ?
#
loop_
_entity_poly.entity_id
_entity_poly.type
_entity_poly.pdbx_seq_one_letter_code
_entity_poly.pdbx_strand_id
1 'polypeptide(L)'
;MNLDERLNPTEKRAAYSLALLFALRMAGLFMLMPVLAVYGQELVGFSPLWVGFAIGAYGLTQAMFQIPMGWLSDKVGRKPIIFLGLSIFALGSVVAATADSIYGIALGRALQGMGAIASTVMALAADLSRETQRAKVMAFIGVSIGLSFAASLVLGPILSAYLGLSGLFWLIAVLSVFAMFVVRFAVPSADSKAPSGEVSANSKQMLELLKHPQLLRLDWGVFTLHLVLTALFVVMPFRLLDAGLNAENHWQVYLPAVLISFVLMVPLLIIAAKRNQQRAFFIFAISLLLFANALLLINGSSIWVLGVILAVFFVGFNYLEASLPALISNLCPPGNKGAALGVFSTSQFLGAFIGGSSAGVLYTAGGASLVSWFAIALLIIWIVVSLGLRAQSGIKSYSLTISSPDQPASILEKLQVLPGVVEAVVIASDNTVYLKVKTKEFELARALDLVRAA
;
A
#
# COMPACT_ATOMS: atom_id res chain seq x y z
N MET A 1 -0.27 28.09 15.70
CA MET A 1 0.13 26.94 14.85
C MET A 1 -1.07 26.02 14.73
N ASN A 2 -1.70 25.90 13.56
CA ASN A 2 -3.02 25.25 13.39
C ASN A 2 -3.00 23.78 13.80
N LEU A 3 -3.91 23.39 14.71
CA LEU A 3 -4.12 22.01 15.17
C LEU A 3 -4.49 21.05 14.03
N ASP A 4 -4.98 21.57 12.90
CA ASP A 4 -5.37 20.81 11.72
C ASP A 4 -4.19 20.20 10.93
N GLU A 5 -2.94 20.62 11.16
CA GLU A 5 -1.80 20.15 10.36
C GLU A 5 -1.14 18.86 10.88
N ARG A 6 -1.36 18.48 12.14
CA ARG A 6 -0.72 17.32 12.79
C ARG A 6 -1.68 16.13 12.89
N LEU A 7 -1.12 14.92 12.85
CA LEU A 7 -1.86 13.70 13.16
C LEU A 7 -2.36 13.77 14.62
N ASN A 8 -3.65 13.52 14.82
CA ASN A 8 -4.23 13.40 16.15
C ASN A 8 -3.80 12.04 16.79
N PRO A 9 -4.11 11.78 18.08
CA PRO A 9 -3.72 10.53 18.74
C PRO A 9 -4.24 9.27 18.04
N THR A 10 -5.49 9.28 17.58
CA THR A 10 -6.11 8.15 16.87
C THR A 10 -5.46 7.87 15.53
N GLU A 11 -5.18 8.90 14.74
CA GLU A 11 -4.49 8.82 13.45
C GLU A 11 -3.05 8.35 13.62
N LYS A 12 -2.34 8.82 14.66
CA LYS A 12 -1.00 8.31 14.99
C LYS A 12 -1.05 6.83 15.36
N ARG A 13 -1.98 6.44 16.24
CA ARG A 13 -2.16 5.06 16.66
C ARG A 13 -2.53 4.17 15.47
N ALA A 14 -3.42 4.62 14.59
CA ALA A 14 -3.77 3.94 13.34
C ALA A 14 -2.54 3.81 12.42
N ALA A 15 -1.81 4.90 12.17
CA ALA A 15 -0.63 4.91 11.33
C ALA A 15 0.42 3.89 11.81
N TYR A 16 0.81 3.94 13.09
CA TYR A 16 1.83 3.03 13.63
C TYR A 16 1.36 1.57 13.69
N SER A 17 0.13 1.32 14.15
CA SER A 17 -0.38 -0.05 14.27
C SER A 17 -0.61 -0.72 12.92
N LEU A 18 -1.15 0.00 11.93
CA LEU A 18 -1.37 -0.53 10.57
C LEU A 18 -0.05 -0.66 9.80
N ALA A 19 0.91 0.25 10.02
CA ALA A 19 2.28 0.12 9.51
C ALA A 19 2.97 -1.13 10.08
N LEU A 20 2.89 -1.36 11.40
CA LEU A 20 3.45 -2.56 12.02
C LEU A 20 2.78 -3.83 11.47
N LEU A 21 1.46 -3.83 11.32
CA LEU A 21 0.71 -4.93 10.72
C LEU A 21 1.21 -5.26 9.30
N PHE A 22 1.38 -4.25 8.44
CA PHE A 22 1.94 -4.44 7.11
C PHE A 22 3.38 -4.94 7.14
N ALA A 23 4.20 -4.39 8.03
CA ALA A 23 5.60 -4.78 8.16
C ALA A 23 5.75 -6.26 8.51
N LEU A 24 5.01 -6.74 9.52
CA LEU A 24 5.00 -8.14 9.94
C LEU A 24 4.62 -9.08 8.80
N ARG A 25 3.60 -8.72 8.01
CA ARG A 25 3.17 -9.50 6.85
C ARG A 25 4.21 -9.48 5.73
N MET A 26 4.74 -8.31 5.40
CA MET A 26 5.68 -8.13 4.29
C MET A 26 7.04 -8.76 4.56
N ALA A 27 7.48 -8.82 5.83
CA ALA A 27 8.68 -9.56 6.21
C ALA A 27 8.63 -11.02 5.72
N GLY A 28 7.49 -11.69 5.89
CA GLY A 28 7.33 -13.06 5.41
C GLY A 28 7.37 -13.19 3.89
N LEU A 29 6.89 -12.20 3.14
CA LEU A 29 6.99 -12.19 1.69
C LEU A 29 8.44 -12.01 1.21
N PHE A 30 9.14 -11.02 1.76
CA PHE A 30 10.44 -10.59 1.24
C PHE A 30 11.60 -11.49 1.66
N MET A 31 11.57 -12.06 2.88
CA MET A 31 12.61 -12.99 3.33
C MET A 31 12.65 -14.27 2.47
N LEU A 32 11.51 -14.73 1.97
CA LEU A 32 11.40 -15.99 1.24
C LEU A 32 11.93 -15.93 -0.20
N MET A 33 11.92 -14.77 -0.85
CA MET A 33 12.33 -14.66 -2.26
C MET A 33 13.77 -15.14 -2.54
N PRO A 34 14.81 -14.65 -1.82
CA PRO A 34 16.17 -15.13 -2.03
C PRO A 34 16.38 -16.54 -1.47
N VAL A 35 15.67 -16.89 -0.39
CA VAL A 35 15.88 -18.15 0.33
C VAL A 35 15.36 -19.34 -0.45
N LEU A 36 14.20 -19.24 -1.10
CA LEU A 36 13.59 -20.38 -1.79
C LEU A 36 14.44 -20.89 -2.96
N ALA A 37 15.18 -20.01 -3.63
CA ALA A 37 16.08 -20.38 -4.72
C ALA A 37 17.33 -21.14 -4.24
N VAL A 38 17.78 -20.86 -3.01
CA VAL A 38 18.99 -21.45 -2.44
C VAL A 38 18.67 -22.71 -1.65
N TYR A 39 17.73 -22.63 -0.70
CA TYR A 39 17.39 -23.72 0.23
C TYR A 39 16.28 -24.64 -0.29
N GLY A 40 15.63 -24.30 -1.41
CA GLY A 40 14.59 -25.14 -2.00
C GLY A 40 15.13 -26.36 -2.75
N GLN A 41 16.44 -26.43 -3.02
CA GLN A 41 17.05 -27.46 -3.88
C GLN A 41 16.88 -28.88 -3.33
N GLU A 42 16.73 -29.02 -2.01
CA GLU A 42 16.54 -30.29 -1.31
C GLU A 42 15.08 -30.81 -1.39
N LEU A 43 14.14 -30.00 -1.89
CA LEU A 43 12.73 -30.37 -1.96
C LEU A 43 12.45 -31.35 -3.08
N VAL A 44 11.56 -32.31 -2.81
CA VAL A 44 11.06 -33.22 -3.84
C VAL A 44 10.38 -32.42 -4.96
N GLY A 45 10.79 -32.68 -6.21
CA GLY A 45 10.25 -32.03 -7.41
C GLY A 45 10.82 -30.64 -7.70
N PHE A 46 11.91 -30.23 -7.03
CA PHE A 46 12.54 -28.94 -7.25
C PHE A 46 12.89 -28.71 -8.74
N SER A 47 12.44 -27.57 -9.26
CA SER A 47 12.92 -27.02 -10.52
C SER A 47 12.81 -25.50 -10.50
N PRO A 48 13.64 -24.76 -11.25
CA PRO A 48 13.51 -23.31 -11.35
C PRO A 48 12.10 -22.85 -11.77
N LEU A 49 11.44 -23.64 -12.62
CA LEU A 49 10.05 -23.40 -13.03
C LEU A 49 9.08 -23.48 -11.83
N TRP A 50 9.22 -24.52 -10.99
CA TRP A 50 8.37 -24.68 -9.81
C TRP A 50 8.66 -23.67 -8.70
N VAL A 51 9.91 -23.20 -8.57
CA VAL A 51 10.23 -22.04 -7.71
C VAL A 51 9.49 -20.80 -8.19
N GLY A 52 9.52 -20.56 -9.51
CA GLY A 52 8.75 -19.50 -10.16
C GLY A 52 7.25 -19.60 -9.87
N PHE A 53 6.67 -20.80 -9.99
CA PHE A 53 5.26 -21.03 -9.63
C PHE A 53 4.98 -20.84 -8.14
N ALA A 54 5.85 -21.28 -7.23
CA ALA A 54 5.65 -21.09 -5.79
C ALA A 54 5.69 -19.61 -5.38
N ILE A 55 6.58 -18.81 -5.99
CA ILE A 55 6.64 -17.36 -5.78
C ILE A 55 5.42 -16.68 -6.44
N GLY A 56 5.11 -17.07 -7.68
CA GLY A 56 4.01 -16.50 -8.47
C GLY A 56 2.61 -16.82 -7.92
N ALA A 57 2.41 -18.02 -7.37
CA ALA A 57 1.12 -18.45 -6.81
C ALA A 57 0.65 -17.54 -5.67
N TYR A 58 1.58 -17.08 -4.83
CA TYR A 58 1.30 -16.06 -3.82
C TYR A 58 0.79 -14.76 -4.46
N GLY A 59 1.52 -14.21 -5.44
CA GLY A 59 1.15 -12.95 -6.10
C GLY A 59 -0.18 -13.04 -6.85
N LEU A 60 -0.41 -14.15 -7.56
CA LEU A 60 -1.62 -14.41 -8.34
C LEU A 60 -2.85 -14.50 -7.44
N THR A 61 -2.82 -15.36 -6.43
CA THR A 61 -3.95 -15.51 -5.50
C THR A 61 -4.17 -14.23 -4.70
N GLN A 62 -3.11 -13.50 -4.35
CA GLN A 62 -3.24 -12.20 -3.71
C GLN A 62 -3.96 -11.19 -4.61
N ALA A 63 -3.60 -11.11 -5.90
CA ALA A 63 -4.30 -10.25 -6.85
C ALA A 63 -5.79 -10.64 -7.03
N MET A 64 -6.09 -11.94 -7.08
CA MET A 64 -7.45 -12.46 -7.26
C MET A 64 -8.36 -12.17 -6.05
N PHE A 65 -7.84 -12.33 -4.83
CA PHE A 65 -8.65 -12.21 -3.62
C PHE A 65 -8.72 -10.79 -3.04
N GLN A 66 -7.93 -9.84 -3.56
CA GLN A 66 -7.89 -8.49 -3.02
C GLN A 66 -9.18 -7.69 -3.20
N ILE A 67 -9.86 -7.83 -4.34
CA ILE A 67 -11.17 -7.23 -4.60
C ILE A 67 -12.26 -7.90 -3.74
N PRO A 68 -12.43 -9.24 -3.74
CA PRO A 68 -13.40 -9.91 -2.88
C PRO A 68 -13.24 -9.57 -1.40
N MET A 69 -12.02 -9.61 -0.87
CA MET A 69 -11.76 -9.30 0.54
C MET A 69 -12.02 -7.83 0.85
N GLY A 70 -11.63 -6.92 -0.05
CA GLY A 70 -11.92 -5.49 0.08
C GLY A 70 -13.42 -5.21 0.16
N TRP A 71 -14.19 -5.76 -0.79
CA TRP A 71 -15.64 -5.64 -0.82
C TRP A 71 -16.33 -6.31 0.37
N LEU A 72 -15.86 -7.49 0.79
CA LEU A 72 -16.42 -8.18 1.95
C LEU A 72 -16.17 -7.38 3.24
N SER A 73 -15.02 -6.70 3.33
CA SER A 73 -14.70 -5.83 4.47
C SER A 73 -15.55 -4.58 4.53
N ASP A 74 -16.04 -4.09 3.40
CA ASP A 74 -17.03 -3.01 3.36
C ASP A 74 -18.37 -3.47 3.96
N LYS A 75 -18.72 -4.76 3.85
CA LYS A 75 -20.00 -5.32 4.32
C LYS A 75 -19.99 -5.84 5.75
N VAL A 76 -18.96 -6.61 6.10
CA VAL A 76 -18.87 -7.32 7.39
C VAL A 76 -18.06 -6.52 8.42
N GLY A 77 -17.35 -5.49 7.96
CA GLY A 77 -16.46 -4.67 8.77
C GLY A 77 -14.98 -5.00 8.52
N ARG A 78 -14.12 -4.01 8.77
CA ARG A 78 -12.68 -4.08 8.44
C ARG A 78 -11.91 -5.11 9.26
N LYS A 79 -12.02 -5.04 10.60
CA LYS A 79 -11.23 -5.88 11.51
C LYS A 79 -11.51 -7.39 11.33
N PRO A 80 -12.77 -7.87 11.27
CA PRO A 80 -13.05 -9.29 11.04
C PRO A 80 -12.38 -9.86 9.79
N ILE A 81 -12.40 -9.11 8.68
CA ILE A 81 -11.78 -9.55 7.43
C ILE A 81 -10.25 -9.52 7.49
N ILE A 82 -9.65 -8.59 8.23
CA ILE A 82 -8.21 -8.62 8.51
C ILE A 82 -7.85 -9.89 9.30
N PHE A 83 -8.62 -10.25 10.34
CA PHE A 83 -8.40 -11.50 11.10
C PHE A 83 -8.52 -12.74 10.22
N LEU A 84 -9.56 -12.81 9.38
CA LEU A 84 -9.75 -13.91 8.44
C LEU A 84 -8.53 -14.04 7.51
N GLY A 85 -8.09 -12.93 6.90
CA GLY A 85 -6.95 -12.93 5.99
C GLY A 85 -5.64 -13.32 6.68
N LEU A 86 -5.38 -12.84 7.90
CA LEU A 86 -4.21 -13.26 8.68
C LEU A 86 -4.27 -14.74 9.08
N SER A 87 -5.47 -15.28 9.31
CA SER A 87 -5.66 -16.70 9.67
C SER A 87 -5.36 -17.60 8.48
N ILE A 88 -5.90 -17.26 7.32
CA ILE A 88 -5.59 -17.94 6.06
C ILE A 88 -4.08 -17.86 5.77
N PHE A 89 -3.47 -16.69 5.99
CA PHE A 89 -2.04 -16.50 5.81
C PHE A 89 -1.21 -17.39 6.74
N ALA A 90 -1.54 -17.43 8.04
CA ALA A 90 -0.87 -18.29 9.01
C ALA A 90 -1.01 -19.78 8.66
N LEU A 91 -2.20 -20.22 8.26
CA LEU A 91 -2.46 -21.60 7.83
C LEU A 91 -1.62 -21.95 6.59
N GLY A 92 -1.55 -21.07 5.59
CA GLY A 92 -0.71 -21.25 4.42
C GLY A 92 0.79 -21.32 4.77
N SER A 93 1.23 -20.57 5.79
CA SER A 93 2.59 -20.69 6.32
C SER A 93 2.85 -22.02 7.00
N VAL A 94 1.90 -22.54 7.79
CA VAL A 94 2.02 -23.87 8.40
C VAL A 94 2.10 -24.97 7.33
N VAL A 95 1.24 -24.92 6.30
CA VAL A 95 1.27 -25.87 5.19
C VAL A 95 2.62 -25.88 4.49
N ALA A 96 3.21 -24.71 4.24
CA ALA A 96 4.53 -24.61 3.63
C ALA A 96 5.65 -25.05 4.57
N ALA A 97 5.52 -24.82 5.88
CA ALA A 97 6.51 -25.22 6.88
C ALA A 97 6.62 -26.75 7.01
N THR A 98 5.52 -27.47 6.85
CA THR A 98 5.46 -28.93 6.95
C THR A 98 5.61 -29.65 5.59
N ALA A 99 5.96 -28.92 4.53
CA ALA A 99 6.04 -29.49 3.18
C ALA A 99 7.45 -30.00 2.85
N ASP A 100 7.55 -31.26 2.44
CA ASP A 100 8.79 -31.88 1.95
C ASP A 100 8.96 -31.77 0.42
N SER A 101 8.02 -31.10 -0.26
CA SER A 101 8.01 -30.92 -1.73
C SER A 101 7.73 -29.48 -2.13
N ILE A 102 8.24 -29.08 -3.30
CA ILE A 102 7.99 -27.74 -3.84
C ILE A 102 6.51 -27.51 -4.15
N TYR A 103 5.75 -28.57 -4.44
CA TYR A 103 4.30 -28.51 -4.66
C TYR A 103 3.55 -28.13 -3.38
N GLY A 104 3.93 -28.70 -2.24
CA GLY A 104 3.37 -28.35 -0.93
C GLY A 104 3.67 -26.91 -0.55
N ILE A 105 4.90 -26.43 -0.84
CA ILE A 105 5.25 -25.02 -0.66
C ILE A 105 4.42 -24.12 -1.59
N ALA A 106 4.26 -24.48 -2.86
CA ALA A 106 3.45 -23.71 -3.81
C ALA A 106 1.99 -23.60 -3.34
N LEU A 107 1.42 -24.68 -2.79
CA LEU A 107 0.09 -24.67 -2.18
C LEU A 107 0.03 -23.75 -0.95
N GLY A 108 0.99 -23.86 -0.03
CA GLY A 108 1.08 -22.99 1.14
C GLY A 108 1.23 -21.50 0.77
N ARG A 109 1.97 -21.21 -0.31
CA ARG A 109 2.14 -19.85 -0.86
C ARG A 109 0.86 -19.33 -1.52
N ALA A 110 0.13 -20.19 -2.25
CA ALA A 110 -1.19 -19.85 -2.77
C ALA A 110 -2.16 -19.52 -1.63
N LEU A 111 -2.20 -20.33 -0.57
CA LEU A 111 -3.01 -20.05 0.63
C LEU A 111 -2.61 -18.73 1.29
N GLN A 112 -1.31 -18.46 1.44
CA GLN A 112 -0.83 -17.17 1.97
C GLN A 112 -1.35 -15.98 1.15
N GLY A 113 -1.31 -16.08 -0.18
CA GLY A 113 -1.82 -15.02 -1.06
C GLY A 113 -3.33 -14.81 -0.94
N MET A 114 -4.12 -15.88 -0.80
CA MET A 114 -5.57 -15.80 -0.59
C MET A 114 -5.97 -15.01 0.66
N GLY A 115 -5.10 -14.98 1.69
CA GLY A 115 -5.27 -14.16 2.89
C GLY A 115 -5.09 -12.66 2.63
N ALA A 116 -5.67 -12.10 1.57
CA ALA A 116 -5.40 -10.78 1.01
C ALA A 116 -5.96 -9.61 1.83
N ILE A 117 -5.17 -9.00 2.73
CA ILE A 117 -5.65 -7.91 3.62
C ILE A 117 -5.34 -6.49 3.14
N ALA A 118 -4.51 -6.31 2.11
CA ALA A 118 -3.94 -5.00 1.78
C ALA A 118 -5.00 -3.90 1.56
N SER A 119 -6.01 -4.19 0.74
CA SER A 119 -7.14 -3.29 0.47
C SER A 119 -7.95 -2.97 1.73
N THR A 120 -8.16 -3.97 2.59
CA THR A 120 -8.92 -3.80 3.83
C THR A 120 -8.16 -2.93 4.84
N VAL A 121 -6.84 -3.12 4.96
CA VAL A 121 -5.98 -2.33 5.84
C VAL A 121 -5.88 -0.89 5.35
N MET A 122 -5.69 -0.67 4.04
CA MET A 122 -5.71 0.67 3.46
C MET A 122 -7.07 1.34 3.63
N ALA A 123 -8.18 0.61 3.45
CA ALA A 123 -9.52 1.17 3.66
C ALA A 123 -9.71 1.57 5.12
N LEU A 124 -9.29 0.73 6.07
CA LEU A 124 -9.32 1.05 7.49
C LEU A 124 -8.42 2.25 7.82
N ALA A 125 -7.23 2.36 7.23
CA ALA A 125 -6.37 3.52 7.39
C ALA A 125 -7.06 4.80 6.90
N ALA A 126 -7.78 4.75 5.77
CA ALA A 126 -8.55 5.86 5.23
C ALA A 126 -9.83 6.17 6.03
N ASP A 127 -10.43 5.17 6.68
CA ASP A 127 -11.57 5.32 7.58
C ASP A 127 -11.14 5.98 8.91
N LEU A 128 -9.93 5.68 9.39
CA LEU A 128 -9.35 6.21 10.64
C LEU A 128 -8.57 7.52 10.46
N SER A 129 -8.53 8.08 9.26
CA SER A 129 -7.76 9.30 8.99
C SER A 129 -8.54 10.36 8.22
N ARG A 130 -8.33 11.60 8.64
CA ARG A 130 -8.87 12.77 7.94
C ARG A 130 -8.30 12.81 6.52
N GLU A 131 -9.11 13.31 5.60
CA GLU A 131 -8.77 13.44 4.19
C GLU A 131 -7.42 14.13 3.94
N THR A 132 -7.16 15.22 4.67
CA THR A 132 -5.91 16.00 4.59
C THR A 132 -4.69 15.26 5.14
N GLN A 133 -4.92 14.25 5.97
CA GLN A 133 -3.88 13.47 6.65
C GLN A 133 -3.72 12.04 6.10
N ARG A 134 -4.66 11.56 5.27
CA ARG A 134 -4.63 10.23 4.65
C ARG A 134 -3.30 9.93 3.98
N ALA A 135 -2.79 10.84 3.16
CA ALA A 135 -1.50 10.66 2.50
C ALA A 135 -0.34 10.45 3.49
N LYS A 136 -0.37 11.08 4.67
CA LYS A 136 0.64 10.85 5.71
C LYS A 136 0.48 9.49 6.37
N VAL A 137 -0.75 9.08 6.67
CA VAL A 137 -1.02 7.74 7.25
C VAL A 137 -0.62 6.63 6.26
N MET A 138 -0.94 6.80 4.97
CA MET A 138 -0.51 5.91 3.90
C MET A 138 1.01 5.92 3.72
N ALA A 139 1.66 7.08 3.90
CA ALA A 139 3.13 7.16 3.89
C ALA A 139 3.76 6.31 5.01
N PHE A 140 3.20 6.29 6.23
CA PHE A 140 3.69 5.38 7.28
C PHE A 140 3.58 3.91 6.88
N ILE A 141 2.48 3.53 6.22
CA ILE A 141 2.32 2.18 5.67
C ILE A 141 3.38 1.90 4.60
N GLY A 142 3.55 2.78 3.60
CA GLY A 142 4.58 2.62 2.56
C GLY A 142 6.00 2.54 3.14
N VAL A 143 6.33 3.37 4.13
CA VAL A 143 7.61 3.34 4.85
C VAL A 143 7.85 1.98 5.49
N SER A 144 6.83 1.44 6.15
CA SER A 144 6.93 0.14 6.80
C SER A 144 7.19 -1.00 5.82
N ILE A 145 6.62 -0.94 4.61
CA ILE A 145 6.85 -1.93 3.55
C ILE A 145 8.31 -1.85 3.07
N GLY A 146 8.81 -0.64 2.78
CA GLY A 146 10.19 -0.44 2.34
C GLY A 146 11.22 -0.82 3.40
N LEU A 147 10.99 -0.48 4.67
CA LEU A 147 11.83 -0.93 5.78
C LEU A 147 11.80 -2.45 5.96
N SER A 148 10.63 -3.07 5.80
CA SER A 148 10.51 -4.53 5.88
C SER A 148 11.26 -5.23 4.76
N PHE A 149 11.20 -4.69 3.54
CA PHE A 149 12.00 -5.18 2.41
C PHE A 149 13.50 -5.09 2.72
N ALA A 150 13.98 -3.92 3.15
CA ALA A 150 15.39 -3.72 3.43
C ALA A 150 15.88 -4.60 4.60
N ALA A 151 15.09 -4.71 5.67
CA ALA A 151 15.37 -5.61 6.79
C ALA A 151 15.38 -7.08 6.33
N SER A 152 14.49 -7.47 5.42
CA SER A 152 14.40 -8.85 4.91
C SER A 152 15.59 -9.26 4.05
N LEU A 153 16.22 -8.33 3.32
CA LEU A 153 17.45 -8.63 2.57
C LEU A 153 18.61 -9.01 3.49
N VAL A 154 18.67 -8.44 4.69
CA VAL A 154 19.71 -8.73 5.69
C VAL A 154 19.33 -9.94 6.54
N LEU A 155 18.12 -9.90 7.13
CA LEU A 155 17.67 -10.92 8.07
C LEU A 155 17.29 -12.23 7.39
N GLY A 156 16.82 -12.21 6.14
CA GLY A 156 16.39 -13.42 5.41
C GLY A 156 17.49 -14.48 5.32
N PRO A 157 18.65 -14.17 4.72
CA PRO A 157 19.80 -15.09 4.67
C PRO A 157 20.28 -15.54 6.05
N ILE A 158 20.43 -14.61 7.00
CA ILE A 158 20.90 -14.90 8.36
C ILE A 158 19.95 -15.90 9.05
N LEU A 159 18.65 -15.60 9.06
CA LEU A 159 17.66 -16.46 9.72
C LEU A 159 17.51 -17.81 9.00
N SER A 160 17.59 -17.84 7.66
CA SER A 160 17.54 -19.09 6.90
C SER A 160 18.71 -20.03 7.23
N ALA A 161 19.90 -19.49 7.52
CA ALA A 161 21.07 -20.30 7.84
C ALA A 161 20.91 -21.07 9.18
N TYR A 162 20.17 -20.50 10.14
CA TYR A 162 19.93 -21.14 11.44
C TYR A 162 18.63 -21.94 11.51
N LEU A 163 17.57 -21.44 10.86
CA LEU A 163 16.22 -22.00 10.95
C LEU A 163 15.86 -22.94 9.79
N GLY A 164 16.65 -22.91 8.70
CA GLY A 164 16.30 -23.54 7.44
C GLY A 164 15.04 -22.94 6.80
N LEU A 165 14.61 -23.54 5.69
CA LEU A 165 13.42 -23.10 4.95
C LEU A 165 12.12 -23.34 5.75
N SER A 166 11.97 -24.51 6.37
CA SER A 166 10.81 -24.85 7.20
C SER A 166 10.67 -23.92 8.41
N GLY A 167 11.77 -23.67 9.14
CA GLY A 167 11.75 -22.79 10.31
C GLY A 167 11.42 -21.34 9.96
N LEU A 168 11.78 -20.86 8.77
CA LEU A 168 11.32 -19.55 8.29
C LEU A 168 9.81 -19.49 8.07
N PHE A 169 9.19 -20.53 7.52
CA PHE A 169 7.72 -20.56 7.39
C PHE A 169 7.03 -20.62 8.76
N TRP A 170 7.59 -21.35 9.74
CA TRP A 170 7.12 -21.31 11.12
C TRP A 170 7.21 -19.92 11.74
N LEU A 171 8.34 -19.23 11.55
CA LEU A 171 8.51 -17.84 12.01
C LEU A 171 7.43 -16.93 11.40
N ILE A 172 7.15 -17.07 10.10
CA ILE A 172 6.12 -16.29 9.41
C ILE A 172 4.72 -16.58 9.99
N ALA A 173 4.41 -17.84 10.30
CA ALA A 173 3.15 -18.20 10.95
C ALA A 173 3.02 -17.51 12.33
N VAL A 174 4.08 -17.53 13.15
CA VAL A 174 4.12 -16.84 14.45
C VAL A 174 3.95 -15.33 14.31
N LEU A 175 4.64 -14.71 13.34
CA LEU A 175 4.49 -13.28 13.05
C LEU A 175 3.07 -12.92 12.60
N SER A 176 2.39 -13.81 11.87
CA SER A 176 0.97 -13.62 11.50
C SER A 176 0.04 -13.66 12.71
N VAL A 177 0.28 -14.59 13.65
CA VAL A 177 -0.46 -14.63 14.92
C VAL A 177 -0.17 -13.38 15.76
N PHE A 178 1.09 -12.92 15.80
CA PHE A 178 1.44 -11.66 16.45
C PHE A 178 0.72 -10.45 15.82
N ALA A 179 0.64 -10.41 14.48
CA ALA A 179 -0.13 -9.40 13.76
C ALA A 179 -1.63 -9.41 14.14
N MET A 180 -2.23 -10.58 14.41
CA MET A 180 -3.60 -10.65 14.91
C MET A 180 -3.75 -9.97 16.28
N PHE A 181 -2.79 -10.14 17.18
CA PHE A 181 -2.78 -9.44 18.46
C PHE A 181 -2.65 -7.92 18.29
N VAL A 182 -1.82 -7.46 17.35
CA VAL A 182 -1.73 -6.04 16.97
C VAL A 182 -3.09 -5.51 16.50
N VAL A 183 -3.81 -6.26 15.67
CA VAL A 183 -5.16 -5.87 15.21
C VAL A 183 -6.16 -5.81 16.37
N ARG A 184 -6.10 -6.75 17.32
CA ARG A 184 -7.00 -6.77 18.47
C ARG A 184 -6.78 -5.59 19.40
N PHE A 185 -5.53 -5.31 19.74
CA PHE A 185 -5.18 -4.44 20.87
C PHE A 185 -4.65 -3.06 20.46
N ALA A 186 -3.93 -2.96 19.35
CA ALA A 186 -3.29 -1.71 18.92
C ALA A 186 -4.13 -0.92 17.92
N VAL A 187 -4.78 -1.59 16.96
CA VAL A 187 -5.55 -0.92 15.91
C VAL A 187 -6.84 -0.31 16.48
N PRO A 188 -7.08 1.01 16.31
CA PRO A 188 -8.33 1.63 16.75
C PRO A 188 -9.56 1.02 16.09
N SER A 189 -10.69 0.98 16.80
CA SER A 189 -11.98 0.64 16.19
C SER A 189 -12.56 1.91 15.55
N ALA A 190 -13.03 1.79 14.31
CA ALA A 190 -13.81 2.84 13.67
C ALA A 190 -15.30 2.51 13.85
N ASP A 191 -16.00 3.24 14.70
CA ASP A 191 -17.48 3.20 14.76
C ASP A 191 -18.05 4.08 13.64
N SER A 192 -17.71 3.76 12.40
CA SER A 192 -18.35 4.38 11.25
C SER A 192 -19.65 3.64 10.96
N LYS A 193 -20.75 4.08 11.60
CA LYS A 193 -22.08 3.77 11.09
C LYS A 193 -22.30 4.63 9.85
N ALA A 194 -21.94 4.11 8.67
CA ALA A 194 -22.62 4.55 7.46
C ALA A 194 -24.14 4.32 7.67
N PRO A 195 -25.03 5.21 7.21
CA PRO A 195 -26.46 5.12 7.50
C PRO A 195 -26.96 3.70 7.22
N SER A 196 -27.44 3.03 8.26
CA SER A 196 -28.14 1.77 8.16
C SER A 196 -29.42 2.01 7.38
N GLY A 197 -29.40 1.71 6.08
CA GLY A 197 -30.57 1.85 5.23
C GLY A 197 -30.33 1.45 3.77
N GLU A 198 -29.33 2.02 3.10
CA GLU A 198 -29.19 1.86 1.64
C GLU A 198 -27.75 1.69 1.13
N VAL A 199 -26.73 1.82 2.00
CA VAL A 199 -25.30 1.74 1.65
C VAL A 199 -24.70 0.38 2.01
N SER A 200 -25.40 -0.72 1.69
CA SER A 200 -24.70 -2.00 1.54
C SER A 200 -23.86 -1.87 0.27
N ALA A 201 -22.60 -2.35 0.25
CA ALA A 201 -21.77 -2.36 -0.95
C ALA A 201 -22.56 -2.95 -2.14
N ASN A 202 -23.14 -2.06 -2.94
CA ASN A 202 -24.09 -2.40 -3.98
C ASN A 202 -23.27 -2.83 -5.18
N SER A 203 -23.45 -4.07 -5.63
CA SER A 203 -22.68 -4.62 -6.75
C SER A 203 -22.76 -3.74 -8.02
N LYS A 204 -23.86 -2.96 -8.18
CA LYS A 204 -23.97 -1.96 -9.25
C LYS A 204 -23.02 -0.77 -9.06
N GLN A 205 -22.97 -0.18 -7.86
CA GLN A 205 -22.03 0.91 -7.56
C GLN A 205 -20.58 0.45 -7.67
N MET A 206 -20.27 -0.79 -7.27
CA MET A 206 -18.94 -1.37 -7.48
C MET A 206 -18.57 -1.40 -8.98
N LEU A 207 -19.50 -1.84 -9.83
CA LEU A 207 -19.26 -1.88 -11.28
C LEU A 207 -19.13 -0.48 -11.90
N GLU A 208 -19.83 0.51 -11.37
CA GLU A 208 -19.68 1.92 -11.76
C GLU A 208 -18.29 2.46 -11.36
N LEU A 209 -17.81 2.12 -10.16
CA LEU A 209 -16.47 2.52 -9.68
C LEU A 209 -15.37 1.91 -10.54
N LEU A 210 -15.50 0.64 -10.95
CA LEU A 210 -14.57 -0.02 -11.87
C LEU A 210 -14.47 0.69 -13.23
N LYS A 211 -15.49 1.44 -13.64
CA LYS A 211 -15.53 2.18 -14.89
C LYS A 211 -15.22 3.67 -14.71
N HIS A 212 -15.01 4.13 -13.48
CA HIS A 212 -14.85 5.55 -13.20
C HIS A 212 -13.52 6.07 -13.78
N PRO A 213 -13.54 7.06 -14.69
CA PRO A 213 -12.34 7.47 -15.43
C PRO A 213 -11.21 8.03 -14.56
N GLN A 214 -11.50 8.58 -13.36
CA GLN A 214 -10.42 9.00 -12.47
C GLN A 214 -9.80 7.83 -11.70
N LEU A 215 -10.59 6.80 -11.36
CA LEU A 215 -10.08 5.63 -10.66
C LEU A 215 -9.21 4.79 -11.59
N LEU A 216 -9.68 4.54 -12.82
CA LEU A 216 -8.90 3.84 -13.85
C LEU A 216 -7.54 4.49 -14.14
N ARG A 217 -7.44 5.83 -14.08
CA ARG A 217 -6.15 6.53 -14.24
C ARG A 217 -5.21 6.28 -13.06
N LEU A 218 -5.74 6.20 -11.84
CA LEU A 218 -4.96 5.91 -10.64
C LEU A 218 -4.57 4.43 -10.57
N ASP A 219 -5.47 3.53 -10.97
CA ASP A 219 -5.22 2.09 -11.08
C ASP A 219 -4.16 1.78 -12.14
N TRP A 220 -4.23 2.44 -13.31
CA TRP A 220 -3.15 2.41 -14.31
C TRP A 220 -1.82 2.92 -13.73
N GLY A 221 -1.90 3.95 -12.88
CA GLY A 221 -0.74 4.52 -12.22
C GLY A 221 -0.05 3.54 -11.27
N VAL A 222 -0.79 2.90 -10.36
CA VAL A 222 -0.19 1.92 -9.43
C VAL A 222 0.32 0.68 -10.16
N PHE A 223 -0.38 0.25 -11.21
CA PHE A 223 0.07 -0.84 -12.08
C PHE A 223 1.43 -0.50 -12.69
N THR A 224 1.55 0.67 -13.32
CA THR A 224 2.79 1.13 -13.95
C THR A 224 3.90 1.33 -12.91
N LEU A 225 3.58 1.88 -11.75
CA LEU A 225 4.52 2.10 -10.64
C LEU A 225 5.21 0.80 -10.22
N HIS A 226 4.42 -0.26 -10.02
CA HIS A 226 4.93 -1.55 -9.55
C HIS A 226 5.56 -2.40 -10.67
N LEU A 227 5.08 -2.22 -11.90
CA LEU A 227 5.71 -2.78 -13.08
C LEU A 227 7.14 -2.24 -13.22
N VAL A 228 7.30 -0.91 -13.16
CA VAL A 228 8.62 -0.28 -13.24
C VAL A 228 9.49 -0.60 -12.01
N LEU A 229 8.91 -0.66 -10.81
CA LEU A 229 9.63 -1.09 -9.60
C LEU A 229 10.25 -2.48 -9.77
N THR A 230 9.46 -3.46 -10.18
CA THR A 230 9.93 -4.84 -10.34
C THR A 230 10.90 -4.97 -11.51
N ALA A 231 10.72 -4.21 -12.59
CA ALA A 231 11.69 -4.11 -13.67
C ALA A 231 13.04 -3.55 -13.21
N LEU A 232 13.03 -2.51 -12.36
CA LEU A 232 14.23 -1.97 -11.73
C LEU A 232 14.94 -3.03 -10.87
N PHE A 233 14.19 -3.84 -10.12
CA PHE A 233 14.76 -4.92 -9.31
C PHE A 233 15.35 -6.08 -10.12
N VAL A 234 14.96 -6.25 -11.39
CA VAL A 234 15.64 -7.18 -12.31
C VAL A 234 16.97 -6.59 -12.77
N VAL A 235 17.02 -5.29 -13.10
CA VAL A 235 18.20 -4.64 -13.69
C VAL A 235 19.28 -4.30 -12.66
N MET A 236 18.89 -3.72 -11.53
CA MET A 236 19.80 -3.08 -10.60
C MET A 236 20.83 -4.04 -9.94
N PRO A 237 20.49 -5.28 -9.55
CA PRO A 237 21.48 -6.20 -8.99
C PRO A 237 22.64 -6.48 -9.95
N PHE A 238 22.36 -6.68 -11.24
CA PHE A 238 23.42 -6.89 -12.25
C PHE A 238 24.25 -5.63 -12.46
N ARG A 239 23.62 -4.45 -12.45
CA ARG A 239 24.34 -3.17 -12.53
C ARG A 239 25.28 -2.93 -11.36
N LEU A 240 24.89 -3.33 -10.16
CA LEU A 240 25.74 -3.27 -8.97
C LEU A 240 26.89 -4.28 -9.05
N LEU A 241 26.63 -5.49 -9.57
CA LEU A 241 27.68 -6.48 -9.84
C LEU A 241 28.70 -5.98 -10.86
N ASP A 242 28.25 -5.42 -11.98
CA ASP A 242 29.11 -4.82 -13.01
C ASP A 242 29.95 -3.66 -12.46
N ALA A 243 29.42 -2.94 -11.47
CA ALA A 243 30.12 -1.87 -10.76
C ALA A 243 31.07 -2.38 -9.64
N GLY A 244 31.20 -3.70 -9.46
CA GLY A 244 32.12 -4.34 -8.51
C GLY A 244 31.53 -4.66 -7.13
N LEU A 245 30.20 -4.56 -6.95
CA LEU A 245 29.53 -4.85 -5.67
C LEU A 245 28.86 -6.23 -5.69
N ASN A 246 29.39 -7.16 -4.89
CA ASN A 246 28.83 -8.50 -4.72
C ASN A 246 27.38 -8.46 -4.19
N ALA A 247 26.58 -9.48 -4.57
CA ALA A 247 25.16 -9.58 -4.21
C ALA A 247 24.91 -9.48 -2.70
N GLU A 248 25.78 -10.09 -1.88
CA GLU A 248 25.72 -10.04 -0.42
C GLU A 248 25.84 -8.62 0.16
N ASN A 249 26.42 -7.69 -0.60
CA ASN A 249 26.65 -6.31 -0.19
C ASN A 249 25.68 -5.33 -0.85
N HIS A 250 24.73 -5.78 -1.68
CA HIS A 250 23.77 -4.88 -2.35
C HIS A 250 22.91 -4.08 -1.36
N TRP A 251 22.68 -4.61 -0.16
CA TRP A 251 21.97 -3.90 0.91
C TRP A 251 22.63 -2.57 1.27
N GLN A 252 23.96 -2.45 1.11
CA GLN A 252 24.73 -1.22 1.40
C GLN A 252 24.33 -0.05 0.49
N VAL A 253 23.75 -0.33 -0.68
CA VAL A 253 23.25 0.70 -1.60
C VAL A 253 21.73 0.86 -1.47
N TYR A 254 20.99 -0.26 -1.43
CA TYR A 254 19.53 -0.22 -1.33
C TYR A 254 19.04 0.43 -0.02
N LEU A 255 19.61 0.06 1.12
CA LEU A 255 19.14 0.53 2.43
C LEU A 255 19.33 2.04 2.58
N PRO A 256 20.52 2.64 2.34
CA PRO A 256 20.66 4.10 2.40
C PRO A 256 19.78 4.83 1.38
N ALA A 257 19.65 4.32 0.15
CA ALA A 257 18.80 4.94 -0.87
C ALA A 257 17.33 5.01 -0.44
N VAL A 258 16.80 3.91 0.12
CA VAL A 258 15.43 3.86 0.66
C VAL A 258 15.29 4.82 1.85
N LEU A 259 16.22 4.82 2.81
CA LEU A 259 16.15 5.70 3.99
C LEU A 259 16.21 7.20 3.60
N ILE A 260 17.14 7.57 2.73
CA ILE A 260 17.26 8.93 2.19
C ILE A 260 15.96 9.32 1.49
N SER A 261 15.38 8.41 0.70
CA SER A 261 14.14 8.70 -0.02
C SER A 261 12.96 9.01 0.90
N PHE A 262 12.87 8.36 2.07
CA PHE A 262 11.83 8.67 3.05
C PHE A 262 12.01 10.05 3.68
N VAL A 263 13.26 10.45 3.95
CA VAL A 263 13.55 11.81 4.43
C VAL A 263 13.14 12.84 3.38
N LEU A 264 13.46 12.60 2.11
CA LEU A 264 13.20 13.54 1.01
C LEU A 264 11.74 13.56 0.55
N MET A 265 10.98 12.46 0.67
CA MET A 265 9.56 12.45 0.29
C MET A 265 8.68 13.26 1.25
N VAL A 266 9.05 13.35 2.54
CA VAL A 266 8.21 13.98 3.58
C VAL A 266 7.97 15.47 3.28
N PRO A 267 9.00 16.30 2.97
CA PRO A 267 8.80 17.66 2.49
C PRO A 267 7.89 17.75 1.27
N LEU A 268 8.04 16.85 0.29
CA LEU A 268 7.19 16.83 -0.91
C LEU A 268 5.72 16.61 -0.55
N LEU A 269 5.41 15.64 0.32
CA LEU A 269 4.05 15.38 0.79
C LEU A 269 3.47 16.59 1.54
N ILE A 270 4.25 17.23 2.40
CA ILE A 270 3.82 18.40 3.17
C ILE A 270 3.55 19.59 2.24
N ILE A 271 4.44 19.89 1.31
CA ILE A 271 4.31 21.03 0.39
C ILE A 271 3.14 20.80 -0.57
N ALA A 272 2.99 19.59 -1.12
CA ALA A 272 1.89 19.22 -1.99
C ALA A 272 0.53 19.44 -1.32
N ALA A 273 0.41 19.04 -0.04
CA ALA A 273 -0.78 19.26 0.77
C ALA A 273 -1.01 20.75 1.07
N LYS A 274 0.02 21.48 1.52
CA LYS A 274 -0.10 22.90 1.90
C LYS A 274 -0.45 23.81 0.74
N ARG A 275 0.12 23.55 -0.44
CA ARG A 275 -0.13 24.36 -1.64
C ARG A 275 -1.35 23.89 -2.44
N ASN A 276 -2.03 22.84 -2.00
CA ASN A 276 -3.11 22.19 -2.76
C ASN A 276 -2.69 21.82 -4.20
N GLN A 277 -1.43 21.42 -4.37
CA GLN A 277 -0.78 21.14 -5.66
C GLN A 277 -0.56 19.63 -5.88
N GLN A 278 -1.47 18.80 -5.38
CA GLN A 278 -1.35 17.34 -5.40
C GLN A 278 -1.04 16.80 -6.81
N ARG A 279 -1.75 17.28 -7.83
CA ARG A 279 -1.53 16.86 -9.23
C ARG A 279 -0.13 17.22 -9.74
N ALA A 280 0.38 18.40 -9.40
CA ALA A 280 1.71 18.84 -9.87
C ALA A 280 2.82 17.99 -9.25
N PHE A 281 2.75 17.74 -7.94
CA PHE A 281 3.71 16.89 -7.25
C PHE A 281 3.59 15.41 -7.66
N PHE A 282 2.38 14.96 -8.00
CA PHE A 282 2.16 13.64 -8.59
C PHE A 282 2.90 13.47 -9.93
N ILE A 283 2.74 14.42 -10.85
CA ILE A 283 3.47 14.40 -12.14
C ILE A 283 4.97 14.54 -11.93
N PHE A 284 5.40 15.43 -11.02
CA PHE A 284 6.81 15.59 -10.67
C PHE A 284 7.43 14.28 -10.16
N ALA A 285 6.72 13.54 -9.30
CA ALA A 285 7.21 12.25 -8.82
C ALA A 285 7.34 11.21 -9.94
N ILE A 286 6.42 11.18 -10.92
CA ILE A 286 6.56 10.32 -12.11
C ILE A 286 7.77 10.77 -12.96
N SER A 287 8.02 12.07 -13.07
CA SER A 287 9.20 12.61 -13.75
C SER A 287 10.51 12.21 -13.05
N LEU A 288 10.54 12.09 -11.72
CA LEU A 288 11.70 11.55 -11.00
C LEU A 288 11.96 10.08 -11.36
N LEU A 289 10.91 9.25 -11.46
CA LEU A 289 11.04 7.87 -11.91
C LEU A 289 11.58 7.79 -13.35
N LEU A 290 11.07 8.65 -14.24
CA LEU A 290 11.50 8.72 -15.63
C LEU A 290 12.96 9.13 -15.72
N PHE A 291 13.34 10.17 -14.97
CA PHE A 291 14.72 10.64 -14.91
C PHE A 291 15.67 9.56 -14.38
N ALA A 292 15.30 8.86 -13.30
CA ALA A 292 16.09 7.75 -12.77
C ALA A 292 16.29 6.63 -13.80
N ASN A 293 15.24 6.23 -14.54
CA ASN A 293 15.35 5.21 -15.59
C ASN A 293 16.16 5.71 -16.80
N ALA A 294 16.08 6.99 -17.15
CA ALA A 294 16.92 7.58 -18.19
C ALA A 294 18.41 7.56 -17.80
N LEU A 295 18.73 7.85 -16.53
CA LEU A 295 20.11 7.75 -16.03
C LEU A 295 20.66 6.32 -16.04
N LEU A 296 19.80 5.30 -15.92
CA LEU A 296 20.24 3.90 -16.01
C LEU A 296 20.74 3.49 -17.40
N LEU A 297 20.38 4.24 -18.46
CA LEU A 297 20.90 4.02 -19.81
C LEU A 297 22.40 4.34 -19.93
N ILE A 298 22.97 5.08 -18.97
CA ILE A 298 24.40 5.42 -18.95
C ILE A 298 25.20 4.23 -18.42
N ASN A 299 25.93 3.55 -19.31
CA ASN A 299 26.77 2.40 -18.96
C ASN A 299 28.03 2.79 -18.18
N GLY A 300 28.58 1.85 -17.40
CA GLY A 300 29.80 2.08 -16.63
C GLY A 300 29.64 3.01 -15.42
N SER A 301 28.42 3.16 -14.90
CA SER A 301 28.14 3.99 -13.72
C SER A 301 28.82 3.42 -12.46
N SER A 302 29.48 4.27 -11.69
CA SER A 302 30.02 3.92 -10.36
C SER A 302 28.90 3.55 -9.38
N ILE A 303 29.22 2.75 -8.35
CA ILE A 303 28.32 2.37 -7.26
C ILE A 303 27.62 3.59 -6.64
N TRP A 304 28.34 4.71 -6.47
CA TRP A 304 27.77 5.95 -5.93
C TRP A 304 26.70 6.57 -6.83
N VAL A 305 26.94 6.55 -8.15
CA VAL A 305 25.96 7.06 -9.13
C VAL A 305 24.72 6.17 -9.13
N LEU A 306 24.88 4.84 -9.08
CA LEU A 306 23.76 3.89 -8.95
C LEU A 306 22.97 4.12 -7.64
N GLY A 307 23.65 4.42 -6.54
CA GLY A 307 23.01 4.79 -5.27
C GLY A 307 22.18 6.07 -5.37
N VAL A 308 22.68 7.10 -6.05
CA VAL A 308 21.93 8.35 -6.29
C VAL A 308 20.71 8.09 -7.19
N ILE A 309 20.88 7.30 -8.27
CA ILE A 309 19.77 6.92 -9.15
C ILE A 309 18.67 6.19 -8.35
N LEU A 310 19.06 5.23 -7.50
CA LEU A 310 18.13 4.54 -6.61
C LEU A 310 17.43 5.48 -5.64
N ALA A 311 18.16 6.42 -5.03
CA ALA A 311 17.56 7.38 -4.12
C ALA A 311 16.52 8.25 -4.83
N VAL A 312 16.83 8.76 -6.02
CA VAL A 312 15.90 9.55 -6.85
C VAL A 312 14.67 8.73 -7.23
N PHE A 313 14.88 7.48 -7.67
CA PHE A 313 13.79 6.56 -7.97
C PHE A 313 12.87 6.37 -6.75
N PHE A 314 13.45 6.04 -5.59
CA PHE A 314 12.67 5.79 -4.39
C PHE A 314 11.96 7.03 -3.84
N VAL A 315 12.48 8.25 -4.08
CA VAL A 315 11.75 9.49 -3.70
C VAL A 315 10.45 9.60 -4.48
N GLY A 316 10.51 9.42 -5.81
CA GLY A 316 9.33 9.40 -6.66
C GLY A 316 8.39 8.25 -6.29
N PHE A 317 8.94 7.05 -6.13
CA PHE A 317 8.18 5.84 -5.81
C PHE A 317 7.45 5.98 -4.48
N ASN A 318 8.14 6.32 -3.40
CA ASN A 318 7.53 6.38 -2.07
C ASN A 318 6.51 7.53 -1.95
N TYR A 319 6.71 8.64 -2.66
CA TYR A 319 5.68 9.69 -2.76
C TYR A 319 4.42 9.18 -3.47
N LEU A 320 4.58 8.48 -4.61
CA LEU A 320 3.47 7.93 -5.39
C LEU A 320 2.74 6.82 -4.62
N GLU A 321 3.50 5.95 -3.96
CA GLU A 321 2.98 4.86 -3.12
C GLU A 321 2.13 5.38 -1.96
N ALA A 322 2.52 6.49 -1.34
CA ALA A 322 1.73 7.13 -0.30
C ALA A 322 0.50 7.87 -0.84
N SER A 323 0.61 8.48 -2.03
CA SER A 323 -0.41 9.38 -2.56
C SER A 323 -1.52 8.67 -3.34
N LEU A 324 -1.22 7.62 -4.11
CA LEU A 324 -2.20 6.88 -4.90
C LEU A 324 -3.37 6.31 -4.08
N PRO A 325 -3.14 5.49 -3.02
CA PRO A 325 -4.24 4.94 -2.23
C PRO A 325 -5.02 6.03 -1.50
N ALA A 326 -4.35 7.13 -1.10
CA ALA A 326 -5.03 8.28 -0.51
C ALA A 326 -5.98 8.94 -1.51
N LEU A 327 -5.53 9.21 -2.75
CA LEU A 327 -6.36 9.79 -3.81
C LEU A 327 -7.56 8.91 -4.17
N ILE A 328 -7.35 7.59 -4.29
CA ILE A 328 -8.43 6.63 -4.53
C ILE A 328 -9.46 6.67 -3.39
N SER A 329 -8.99 6.62 -2.14
CA SER A 329 -9.88 6.67 -0.98
C SER A 329 -10.67 7.99 -0.83
N ASN A 330 -10.18 9.07 -1.43
CA ASN A 330 -10.87 10.37 -1.46
C ASN A 330 -11.92 10.45 -2.58
N LEU A 331 -11.74 9.69 -3.67
CA LEU A 331 -12.69 9.65 -4.78
C LEU A 331 -13.87 8.71 -4.53
N CYS A 332 -13.72 7.76 -3.61
CA CYS A 332 -14.73 6.76 -3.34
C CYS A 332 -15.74 7.21 -2.27
N PRO A 333 -17.04 6.94 -2.49
CA PRO A 333 -18.05 7.20 -1.47
C PRO A 333 -17.81 6.31 -0.22
N PRO A 334 -18.38 6.70 0.93
CA PRO A 334 -18.38 5.87 2.12
C PRO A 334 -18.96 4.48 1.82
N GLY A 335 -18.38 3.43 2.42
CA GLY A 335 -18.85 2.05 2.24
C GLY A 335 -18.37 1.33 0.97
N ASN A 336 -17.66 1.98 0.04
CA ASN A 336 -17.07 1.31 -1.15
C ASN A 336 -15.54 1.44 -1.23
N LYS A 337 -14.89 1.97 -0.17
CA LYS A 337 -13.44 2.19 -0.14
C LYS A 337 -12.66 0.87 -0.20
N GLY A 338 -13.16 -0.18 0.46
CA GLY A 338 -12.52 -1.49 0.47
C GLY A 338 -12.48 -2.11 -0.92
N ALA A 339 -13.60 -2.09 -1.64
CA ALA A 339 -13.68 -2.57 -3.01
C ALA A 339 -12.75 -1.79 -3.95
N ALA A 340 -12.76 -0.45 -3.89
CA ALA A 340 -11.91 0.38 -4.75
C ALA A 340 -10.42 0.21 -4.46
N LEU A 341 -10.03 0.16 -3.18
CA LEU A 341 -8.65 -0.16 -2.79
C LEU A 341 -8.30 -1.63 -3.09
N GLY A 342 -9.31 -2.49 -3.23
CA GLY A 342 -9.20 -3.83 -3.79
C GLY A 342 -8.70 -3.80 -5.22
N VAL A 343 -9.34 -3.02 -6.08
CA VAL A 343 -8.95 -2.85 -7.50
C VAL A 343 -7.56 -2.24 -7.62
N PHE A 344 -7.27 -1.22 -6.81
CA PHE A 344 -5.93 -0.63 -6.68
C PHE A 344 -4.88 -1.70 -6.39
N SER A 345 -5.10 -2.49 -5.34
CA SER A 345 -4.13 -3.48 -4.89
C SER A 345 -4.02 -4.66 -5.87
N THR A 346 -5.11 -5.05 -6.54
CA THR A 346 -5.05 -6.03 -7.64
C THR A 346 -4.20 -5.49 -8.79
N SER A 347 -4.39 -4.23 -9.18
CA SER A 347 -3.59 -3.56 -10.22
C SER A 347 -2.11 -3.46 -9.80
N GLN A 348 -1.83 -3.17 -8.53
CA GLN A 348 -0.50 -3.17 -7.93
C GLN A 348 0.20 -4.53 -8.09
N PHE A 349 -0.44 -5.63 -7.68
CA PHE A 349 0.16 -6.96 -7.77
C PHE A 349 0.28 -7.49 -9.20
N LEU A 350 -0.69 -7.18 -10.08
CA LEU A 350 -0.58 -7.49 -11.51
C LEU A 350 0.57 -6.71 -12.16
N GLY A 351 0.73 -5.44 -11.81
CA GLY A 351 1.85 -4.61 -12.26
C GLY A 351 3.18 -5.23 -11.86
N ALA A 352 3.34 -5.59 -10.58
CA ALA A 352 4.54 -6.26 -10.08
C ALA A 352 4.83 -7.60 -10.80
N PHE A 353 3.81 -8.44 -11.01
CA PHE A 353 3.97 -9.73 -11.68
C PHE A 353 4.39 -9.56 -13.15
N ILE A 354 3.70 -8.69 -13.89
CA ILE A 354 4.00 -8.42 -15.31
C ILE A 354 5.34 -7.71 -15.44
N GLY A 355 5.68 -6.78 -14.54
CA GLY A 355 6.96 -6.08 -14.56
C GLY A 355 8.14 -6.99 -14.36
N GLY A 356 8.12 -7.86 -13.35
CA GLY A 356 9.18 -8.85 -13.15
C GLY A 356 9.32 -9.82 -14.33
N SER A 357 8.20 -10.34 -14.83
CA SER A 357 8.19 -11.32 -15.93
C SER A 357 8.66 -10.70 -17.25
N SER A 358 8.11 -9.54 -17.64
CA SER A 358 8.49 -8.83 -18.87
C SER A 358 9.91 -8.29 -18.80
N ALA A 359 10.35 -7.78 -17.65
CA ALA A 359 11.73 -7.32 -17.47
C ALA A 359 12.73 -8.46 -17.59
N GLY A 360 12.42 -9.66 -17.08
CA GLY A 360 13.27 -10.84 -17.29
C GLY A 360 13.45 -11.17 -18.78
N VAL A 361 12.35 -11.25 -19.53
CA VAL A 361 12.39 -11.51 -20.98
C VAL A 361 13.15 -10.41 -21.73
N LEU A 362 12.83 -9.14 -21.46
CA LEU A 362 13.50 -8.01 -22.10
C LEU A 362 14.99 -7.92 -21.74
N TYR A 363 15.35 -8.26 -20.50
CA TYR A 363 16.75 -8.32 -20.08
C TYR A 363 17.52 -9.40 -20.84
N THR A 364 16.93 -10.58 -21.05
CA THR A 364 17.57 -11.62 -21.87
C THR A 364 17.72 -11.23 -23.34
N ALA A 365 16.77 -10.45 -23.88
CA ALA A 365 16.78 -10.03 -25.28
C ALA A 365 17.70 -8.83 -25.58
N GLY A 366 17.83 -7.89 -24.65
CA GLY A 366 18.53 -6.61 -24.90
C GLY A 366 19.19 -5.98 -23.67
N GLY A 367 19.37 -6.75 -22.59
CA GLY A 367 20.04 -6.33 -21.37
C GLY A 367 19.32 -5.22 -20.60
N ALA A 368 20.06 -4.59 -19.69
CA ALA A 368 19.57 -3.51 -18.82
C ALA A 368 18.97 -2.32 -19.60
N SER A 369 19.54 -1.99 -20.77
CA SER A 369 19.12 -0.85 -21.58
C SER A 369 17.72 -1.04 -22.15
N LEU A 370 17.39 -2.25 -22.64
CA LEU A 370 16.06 -2.52 -23.20
C LEU A 370 14.97 -2.45 -22.13
N VAL A 371 15.24 -2.96 -20.94
CA VAL A 371 14.32 -2.85 -19.79
C VAL A 371 14.12 -1.39 -19.38
N SER A 372 15.19 -0.59 -19.36
CA SER A 372 15.11 0.84 -19.02
C SER A 372 14.31 1.63 -20.06
N TRP A 373 14.48 1.36 -21.36
CA TRP A 373 13.66 1.96 -22.41
C TRP A 373 12.19 1.59 -22.31
N PHE A 374 11.88 0.34 -22.01
CA PHE A 374 10.52 -0.13 -21.75
C PHE A 374 9.88 0.62 -20.57
N ALA A 375 10.61 0.77 -19.46
CA ALA A 375 10.15 1.54 -18.31
C ALA A 375 9.92 3.03 -18.66
N ILE A 376 10.84 3.66 -19.41
CA ILE A 376 10.69 5.06 -19.85
C ILE A 376 9.43 5.24 -20.69
N ALA A 377 9.16 4.35 -21.65
CA ALA A 377 7.98 4.41 -22.49
C ALA A 377 6.68 4.36 -21.66
N LEU A 378 6.61 3.44 -20.68
CA LEU A 378 5.47 3.33 -19.78
C LEU A 378 5.30 4.57 -18.89
N LEU A 379 6.40 5.15 -18.39
CA LEU A 379 6.37 6.36 -17.57
C LEU A 379 5.90 7.58 -18.38
N ILE A 380 6.29 7.70 -19.64
CA ILE A 380 5.78 8.74 -20.55
C ILE A 380 4.27 8.58 -20.75
N ILE A 381 3.79 7.36 -21.02
CA ILE A 381 2.36 7.07 -21.13
C ILE A 381 1.64 7.44 -19.83
N TRP A 382 2.21 7.09 -18.68
CA TRP A 382 1.62 7.42 -17.39
C TRP A 382 1.54 8.92 -17.13
N ILE A 383 2.56 9.70 -17.51
CA ILE A 383 2.50 11.17 -17.45
C ILE A 383 1.31 11.68 -18.29
N VAL A 384 1.17 11.23 -19.53
CA VAL A 384 0.07 11.63 -20.42
C VAL A 384 -1.30 11.28 -19.83
N VAL A 385 -1.46 10.05 -19.33
CA VAL A 385 -2.69 9.60 -18.65
C VAL A 385 -3.01 10.47 -17.43
N SER A 386 -1.97 10.87 -16.68
CA SER A 386 -2.08 11.70 -15.47
C SER A 386 -2.47 13.15 -15.75
N LEU A 387 -2.27 13.66 -16.97
CA LEU A 387 -2.76 14.99 -17.37
C LEU A 387 -4.29 15.07 -17.35
N GLY A 388 -4.99 13.93 -17.41
CA GLY A 388 -6.45 13.86 -17.30
C GLY A 388 -7.00 13.91 -15.86
N LEU A 389 -6.13 13.90 -14.83
CA LEU A 389 -6.57 13.96 -13.43
C LEU A 389 -7.12 15.35 -13.09
N ARG A 390 -8.29 15.39 -12.45
CA ARG A 390 -8.92 16.64 -12.00
C ARG A 390 -8.62 16.86 -10.53
N ALA A 391 -8.29 18.10 -10.15
CA ALA A 391 -8.15 18.46 -8.75
C ALA A 391 -9.52 18.37 -8.05
N GLN A 392 -9.58 17.77 -6.87
CA GLN A 392 -10.80 17.74 -6.05
C GLN A 392 -11.06 19.14 -5.46
N SER A 393 -11.65 20.03 -6.26
CA SER A 393 -12.11 21.34 -5.79
C SER A 393 -13.57 21.23 -5.37
N GLY A 394 -13.85 21.15 -4.08
CA GLY A 394 -15.23 21.33 -3.62
C GLY A 394 -15.57 20.79 -2.24
N ILE A 395 -14.85 19.79 -1.71
CA ILE A 395 -15.17 19.16 -0.43
C ILE A 395 -14.12 19.59 0.60
N LYS A 396 -14.56 20.12 1.75
CA LYS A 396 -13.73 20.42 2.92
C LYS A 396 -14.08 19.45 4.04
N SER A 397 -13.07 19.09 4.84
CA SER A 397 -13.26 18.32 6.06
C SER A 397 -13.11 19.23 7.28
N TYR A 398 -14.06 19.18 8.20
CA TYR A 398 -14.01 19.88 9.50
C TYR A 398 -13.92 18.86 10.64
N SER A 399 -13.17 19.21 11.68
CA SER A 399 -13.06 18.46 12.94
C SER A 399 -13.69 19.29 14.05
N LEU A 400 -14.79 18.82 14.63
CA LEU A 400 -15.54 19.52 15.67
C LEU A 400 -15.52 18.71 16.97
N THR A 401 -15.11 19.32 18.08
CA THR A 401 -15.10 18.65 19.39
C THR A 401 -16.48 18.73 20.03
N ILE A 402 -17.05 17.58 20.39
CA ILE A 402 -18.32 17.41 21.10
C ILE A 402 -18.14 17.81 22.57
N SER A 403 -19.05 18.63 23.07
CA SER A 403 -18.98 19.16 24.44
C SER A 403 -19.55 18.17 25.47
N SER A 404 -20.64 17.46 25.14
CA SER A 404 -21.18 16.40 26.01
C SER A 404 -21.17 15.02 25.33
N PRO A 405 -20.43 14.02 25.85
CA PRO A 405 -20.26 12.70 25.22
C PRO A 405 -21.48 11.77 25.29
N ASP A 406 -22.58 12.16 25.92
CA ASP A 406 -23.61 11.21 26.37
C ASP A 406 -24.52 10.67 25.24
N GLN A 407 -24.54 11.26 24.04
CA GLN A 407 -25.36 10.80 22.91
C GLN A 407 -24.71 10.99 21.51
N PRO A 408 -23.59 10.30 21.20
CA PRO A 408 -22.87 10.46 19.95
C PRO A 408 -23.71 10.11 18.70
N ALA A 409 -24.66 9.17 18.84
CA ALA A 409 -25.55 8.78 17.75
C ALA A 409 -26.56 9.88 17.37
N SER A 410 -27.10 10.62 18.35
CA SER A 410 -28.06 11.70 18.09
C SER A 410 -27.41 12.91 17.43
N ILE A 411 -26.16 13.22 17.80
CA ILE A 411 -25.41 14.34 17.19
C ILE A 411 -25.09 14.01 15.73
N LEU A 412 -24.72 12.75 15.47
CA LEU A 412 -24.43 12.28 14.13
C LEU A 412 -25.64 12.44 13.21
N GLU A 413 -26.84 12.02 13.65
CA GLU A 413 -28.07 12.18 12.87
C GLU A 413 -28.37 13.64 12.54
N LYS A 414 -28.26 14.55 13.53
CA LYS A 414 -28.52 15.98 13.31
C LYS A 414 -27.52 16.61 12.32
N LEU A 415 -26.26 16.21 12.39
CA LEU A 415 -25.21 16.74 11.52
C LEU A 415 -25.31 16.21 10.08
N GLN A 416 -25.78 14.97 9.89
CA GLN A 416 -25.94 14.38 8.55
C GLN A 416 -27.00 15.10 7.71
N VAL A 417 -27.99 15.73 8.34
CA VAL A 417 -29.10 16.41 7.65
C VAL A 417 -28.75 17.85 7.24
N LEU A 418 -27.59 18.38 7.68
CA LEU A 418 -27.19 19.74 7.33
C LEU A 418 -26.92 19.88 5.82
N PRO A 419 -27.38 20.98 5.19
CA PRO A 419 -27.10 21.25 3.79
C PRO A 419 -25.60 21.24 3.48
N GLY A 420 -25.24 20.58 2.38
CA GLY A 420 -23.86 20.45 1.96
C GLY A 420 -23.04 19.40 2.73
N VAL A 421 -23.55 18.75 3.78
CA VAL A 421 -22.85 17.63 4.43
C VAL A 421 -22.90 16.38 3.54
N VAL A 422 -21.73 15.85 3.24
CA VAL A 422 -21.50 14.66 2.40
C VAL A 422 -21.28 13.43 3.27
N GLU A 423 -20.61 13.59 4.41
CA GLU A 423 -20.28 12.52 5.35
C GLU A 423 -20.12 13.12 6.75
N ALA A 424 -20.57 12.41 7.77
CA ALA A 424 -20.30 12.73 9.17
C ALA A 424 -19.82 11.45 9.87
N VAL A 425 -18.73 11.54 10.64
CA VAL A 425 -18.17 10.40 11.38
C VAL A 425 -17.86 10.86 12.80
N VAL A 426 -18.37 10.14 13.81
CA VAL A 426 -18.03 10.40 15.21
C VAL A 426 -16.94 9.43 15.65
N ILE A 427 -15.87 9.97 16.25
CA ILE A 427 -14.87 9.18 16.95
C ILE A 427 -15.14 9.34 18.45
N ALA A 428 -15.82 8.35 19.02
CA ALA A 428 -16.23 8.36 20.43
C ALA A 428 -15.03 8.44 21.40
N SER A 429 -13.88 7.85 21.04
CA SER A 429 -12.67 7.92 21.87
C SER A 429 -12.10 9.33 22.01
N ASP A 430 -12.37 10.20 21.05
CA ASP A 430 -11.75 11.52 20.92
C ASP A 430 -12.75 12.67 21.12
N ASN A 431 -14.01 12.36 21.49
CA ASN A 431 -15.13 13.30 21.56
C ASN A 431 -15.17 14.24 20.34
N THR A 432 -14.98 13.71 19.14
CA THR A 432 -14.81 14.54 17.93
C THR A 432 -15.69 14.03 16.80
N VAL A 433 -16.35 14.96 16.11
CA VAL A 433 -17.04 14.73 14.83
C VAL A 433 -16.21 15.23 13.67
N TYR A 434 -16.05 14.38 12.66
CA TYR A 434 -15.51 14.72 11.36
C TYR A 434 -16.64 14.94 10.36
N LEU A 435 -16.74 16.14 9.79
CA LEU A 435 -17.71 16.49 8.77
C LEU A 435 -17.04 16.69 7.43
N LYS A 436 -17.51 16.02 6.39
CA LYS A 436 -17.20 16.34 5.00
C LYS A 436 -18.31 17.15 4.41
N VAL A 437 -17.94 18.25 3.76
CA VAL A 437 -18.92 19.22 3.33
C VAL A 437 -18.56 19.83 1.98
N LYS A 438 -19.57 20.03 1.14
CA LYS A 438 -19.44 20.83 -0.08
C LYS A 438 -19.26 22.30 0.32
N THR A 439 -18.08 22.83 0.03
CA THR A 439 -17.62 24.17 0.45
C THR A 439 -18.57 25.29 0.02
N LYS A 440 -19.33 25.11 -1.07
CA LYS A 440 -20.28 26.10 -1.57
C LYS A 440 -21.67 26.03 -0.92
N GLU A 441 -22.00 24.92 -0.26
CA GLU A 441 -23.35 24.61 0.23
C GLU A 441 -23.43 24.55 1.77
N PHE A 442 -22.28 24.51 2.46
CA PHE A 442 -22.22 24.24 3.89
C PHE A 442 -21.85 25.46 4.74
N GLU A 443 -22.62 25.66 5.83
CA GLU A 443 -22.40 26.69 6.84
C GLU A 443 -21.81 26.09 8.12
N LEU A 444 -20.53 26.36 8.39
CA LEU A 444 -19.81 25.82 9.57
C LEU A 444 -20.44 26.22 10.91
N ALA A 445 -21.04 27.41 11.01
CA ALA A 445 -21.66 27.92 12.22
C ALA A 445 -22.77 26.98 12.74
N ARG A 446 -23.66 26.49 11.85
CA ARG A 446 -24.76 25.59 12.23
C ARG A 446 -24.26 24.27 12.81
N ALA A 447 -23.17 23.75 12.28
CA ALA A 447 -22.57 22.53 12.80
C ALA A 447 -21.90 22.77 14.16
N LEU A 448 -21.23 23.91 14.36
CA LEU A 448 -20.67 24.29 15.65
C LEU A 448 -21.75 24.44 16.73
N ASP A 449 -22.90 25.02 16.39
CA ASP A 449 -24.01 25.19 17.32
C ASP A 449 -24.59 23.84 17.76
N LEU A 450 -24.77 22.90 16.82
CA LEU A 450 -25.22 21.54 17.14
C LEU A 450 -24.26 20.77 18.04
N VAL A 451 -22.96 20.96 17.85
CA VAL A 451 -21.91 20.27 18.63
C VAL A 451 -21.67 20.92 19.99
N ARG A 452 -22.04 22.21 20.16
CA ARG A 452 -22.02 22.94 21.43
C ARG A 452 -23.28 22.75 22.27
N ALA A 453 -24.43 22.61 21.62
CA ALA A 453 -25.72 22.39 22.27
C ALA A 453 -25.92 20.93 22.73
N ALA A 454 -25.06 20.03 22.25
CA ALA A 454 -24.97 18.66 22.69
C ALA A 454 -23.94 18.53 23.80
#